data_AF-A0A8T0UE11-F1
#
_entry.id   AF-A0A8T0UE11-F1
#
_cell.length_a   1.000
_cell.length_b   1.000
_cell.length_c   1.000
_cell.angle_alpha   90.00
_cell.angle_beta   90.00
_cell.angle_gamma   90.00
#
_symmetry.space_group_name_H-M   'P 1'
#
loop_
_entity.id
_entity.type
_entity.pdbx_description
1 polymer ?
#
loop_
_entity_poly.entity_id
_entity_poly.type
_entity_poly.pdbx_seq_one_letter_code
_entity_poly.pdbx_strand_id
1 'polypeptide(L)'
;MTVMLALDEVSRVAFATSMDRQWTLSSWPCPMRYPPLSFQGKLYMVYTASTSCGKNNVHQVLQIDPPVQDRDGQGVVRALQPPKLIATVPEHKLVYPYGLVECGSEILVLGHNDWFGSQILVCKLSDIMLQRFIPMKSIGGSILFIDERSISVSSKVLPTVKGDSVVYIHSGHPYLAQYHLGSGSLSTAIDNCSLYGRMPGPSSLVHHVFSCCIRNQWSRGLIFRRNAEDWQYEEQVQ
;
A
#
# COMPACT_ATOMS: atom_id res chain seq x y z
N MET A 1 20.06 2.66 16.97
CA MET A 1 18.86 2.55 16.11
C MET A 1 19.25 2.93 14.70
N THR A 2 18.76 2.21 13.70
CA THR A 2 18.94 2.54 12.27
C THR A 2 17.59 2.89 11.69
N VAL A 3 17.52 3.99 10.95
CA VAL A 3 16.34 4.44 10.22
C VAL A 3 16.62 4.28 8.73
N MET A 4 15.65 3.75 8.00
CA MET A 4 15.66 3.68 6.54
C MET A 4 14.48 4.46 5.99
N LEU A 5 14.73 5.22 4.93
CA LEU A 5 13.73 6.01 4.22
C LEU A 5 13.79 5.65 2.74
N ALA A 6 12.65 5.27 2.19
CA ALA A 6 12.48 5.20 0.75
C ALA A 6 12.05 6.58 0.24
N LEU A 7 12.80 7.10 -0.71
CA LEU A 7 12.63 8.44 -1.26
C LEU A 7 12.19 8.30 -2.72
N ASP A 8 10.89 8.50 -2.95
CA ASP A 8 10.24 8.33 -4.25
C ASP A 8 10.81 9.28 -5.32
N GLU A 9 10.90 10.58 -4.99
CA GLU A 9 11.35 11.64 -5.92
C GLU A 9 12.77 11.41 -6.48
N VAL A 10 13.64 10.79 -5.70
CA VAL A 10 15.02 10.45 -6.12
C VAL A 10 15.18 8.97 -6.45
N SER A 11 14.10 8.19 -6.37
CA SER A 11 14.06 6.74 -6.62
C SER A 11 15.21 6.01 -5.93
N ARG A 12 15.44 6.29 -4.64
CA ARG A 12 16.56 5.72 -3.85
C ARG A 12 16.15 5.49 -2.41
N VAL A 13 16.96 4.72 -1.70
CA VAL A 13 16.79 4.46 -0.27
C VAL A 13 17.90 5.14 0.50
N ALA A 14 17.55 5.90 1.52
CA ALA A 14 18.49 6.51 2.44
C ALA A 14 18.48 5.78 3.78
N PHE A 15 19.60 5.74 4.47
CA PHE A 15 19.66 5.28 5.84
C PHE A 15 20.55 6.17 6.70
N ALA A 16 20.27 6.16 8.00
CA ALA A 16 21.08 6.81 9.01
C ALA A 16 20.92 6.07 10.34
N THR A 17 21.92 6.17 11.20
CA THR A 17 21.86 5.72 12.57
C THR A 17 21.93 6.89 13.53
N SER A 18 21.64 6.64 14.81
CA SER A 18 21.67 7.68 15.85
C SER A 18 23.03 8.38 16.02
N MET A 19 24.10 7.83 15.45
CA MET A 19 25.45 8.41 15.51
C MET A 19 25.82 9.20 14.25
N ASP A 20 25.03 9.08 13.18
CA ASP A 20 25.35 9.67 11.90
C ASP A 20 24.87 11.12 11.84
N ARG A 21 25.71 12.02 11.30
CA ARG A 21 25.36 13.43 11.09
C ARG A 21 24.71 13.69 9.72
N GLN A 22 24.72 12.70 8.84
CA GLN A 22 24.24 12.79 7.47
C GLN A 22 23.59 11.47 7.06
N TRP A 23 22.67 11.53 6.12
CA TRP A 23 22.07 10.36 5.50
C TRP A 23 23.01 9.75 4.47
N THR A 24 23.12 8.42 4.45
CA THR A 24 23.80 7.69 3.38
C THR A 24 22.76 7.17 2.40
N LEU A 25 22.97 7.46 1.11
CA LEU A 25 22.06 7.10 0.03
C LEU A 25 22.49 5.77 -0.63
N SER A 26 21.52 4.98 -1.08
CA SER A 26 21.78 3.74 -1.83
C SER A 26 22.53 4.06 -3.13
N SER A 27 23.51 3.24 -3.49
CA SER A 27 24.24 3.36 -4.76
C SER A 27 23.40 2.97 -5.97
N TRP A 28 22.39 2.12 -5.75
CA TRP A 28 21.46 1.59 -6.74
C TRP A 28 20.12 2.36 -6.76
N PRO A 29 19.44 2.42 -7.92
CA PRO A 29 18.10 2.98 -8.05
C PRO A 29 17.04 2.00 -7.54
N CYS A 30 15.95 2.55 -7.02
CA CYS A 30 14.83 1.84 -6.43
C CYS A 30 13.52 2.39 -7.03
N PRO A 31 12.97 1.73 -8.07
CA PRO A 31 11.73 2.18 -8.71
C PRO A 31 10.54 2.00 -7.75
N MET A 32 10.03 3.12 -7.24
CA MET A 32 9.00 3.19 -6.20
C MET A 32 7.61 3.45 -6.82
N ARG A 33 7.07 2.48 -7.57
CA ARG A 33 5.71 2.63 -8.13
C ARG A 33 4.62 2.47 -7.07
N TYR A 34 4.89 1.65 -6.06
CA TYR A 34 3.97 1.35 -4.96
C TYR A 34 4.61 1.76 -3.64
N PRO A 35 3.81 2.19 -2.65
CA PRO A 35 4.32 2.59 -1.36
C PRO A 35 5.11 1.45 -0.70
N PRO A 36 6.35 1.70 -0.25
CA PRO A 36 7.12 0.72 0.47
C PRO A 36 6.54 0.51 1.87
N LEU A 37 6.50 -0.75 2.31
CA LEU A 37 6.07 -1.14 3.64
C LEU A 37 7.30 -1.34 4.54
N SER A 38 7.33 -0.66 5.68
CA SER A 38 8.27 -1.00 6.75
C SER A 38 7.68 -2.10 7.61
N PHE A 39 8.42 -3.18 7.82
CA PHE A 39 8.02 -4.28 8.70
C PHE A 39 9.25 -4.89 9.35
N GLN A 40 9.24 -4.99 10.68
CA GLN A 40 10.33 -5.59 11.48
C GLN A 40 11.74 -5.07 11.13
N GLY A 41 11.87 -3.76 10.90
CA GLY A 41 13.16 -3.11 10.61
C GLY A 41 13.69 -3.32 9.18
N LYS A 42 12.87 -3.89 8.29
CA LYS A 42 13.16 -4.04 6.86
C LYS A 42 12.18 -3.20 6.03
N LEU A 43 12.52 -2.99 4.75
CA LEU A 43 11.60 -2.41 3.77
C LEU A 43 11.18 -3.48 2.78
N TYR A 44 9.89 -3.50 2.46
CA TYR A 44 9.29 -4.38 1.47
C TYR A 44 8.59 -3.53 0.42
N MET A 45 8.67 -3.93 -0.84
CA MET A 45 8.05 -3.18 -1.93
C MET A 45 7.55 -4.12 -3.01
N VAL A 46 6.46 -3.72 -3.66
CA VAL A 46 6.00 -4.36 -4.90
C VAL A 46 6.70 -3.71 -6.07
N TYR A 47 7.20 -4.52 -6.99
CA TYR A 47 7.77 -4.10 -8.25
C TYR A 47 7.04 -4.79 -9.39
N THR A 48 6.74 -4.06 -10.46
CA THR A 48 6.11 -4.61 -11.66
C THR A 48 7.13 -4.63 -12.78
N ALA A 49 7.62 -5.82 -13.13
CA ALA A 49 8.47 -6.00 -14.28
C ALA A 49 7.58 -5.99 -15.54
N SER A 50 7.77 -5.00 -16.42
CA SER A 50 7.15 -5.01 -17.74
C SER A 50 7.90 -6.00 -18.62
N THR A 51 7.24 -7.06 -19.06
CA THR A 51 7.76 -7.88 -20.17
C THR A 51 7.51 -7.12 -21.48
N SER A 52 8.44 -7.24 -22.42
CA SER A 52 8.51 -6.46 -23.68
C SER A 52 7.34 -6.68 -24.66
N CYS A 53 6.30 -7.40 -24.26
CA CYS A 53 5.21 -7.83 -25.13
C CYS A 53 3.84 -7.54 -24.53
N GLY A 54 3.67 -6.44 -23.79
CA GLY A 54 2.38 -5.77 -23.50
C GLY A 54 1.24 -6.59 -22.87
N LYS A 55 1.45 -7.86 -22.55
CA LYS A 55 0.37 -8.78 -22.16
C LYS A 55 0.53 -9.33 -20.75
N ASN A 56 1.75 -9.39 -20.21
CA ASN A 56 1.97 -10.00 -18.91
C ASN A 56 2.89 -9.15 -18.03
N ASN A 57 2.28 -8.31 -17.20
CA ASN A 57 3.00 -7.69 -16.08
C ASN A 57 3.30 -8.76 -15.05
N VAL A 58 4.56 -8.90 -14.66
CA VAL A 58 4.96 -9.80 -13.58
C VAL A 58 5.17 -8.96 -12.32
N HIS A 59 4.38 -9.23 -11.28
CA HIS A 59 4.50 -8.54 -10.01
C HIS A 59 5.43 -9.31 -9.07
N GLN A 60 6.39 -8.61 -8.50
CA GLN A 60 7.43 -9.14 -7.64
C GLN A 60 7.41 -8.40 -6.30
N VAL A 61 7.79 -9.09 -5.23
CA VAL A 61 8.00 -8.47 -3.92
C VAL A 61 9.48 -8.51 -3.62
N LEU A 62 10.05 -7.32 -3.39
CA LEU A 62 11.44 -7.12 -3.06
C LEU A 62 11.58 -6.78 -1.57
N GLN A 63 12.65 -7.26 -0.95
CA GLN A 63 13.03 -6.95 0.42
C GLN A 63 14.37 -6.20 0.43
N ILE A 64 14.45 -5.15 1.22
CA ILE A 64 15.68 -4.42 1.52
C ILE A 64 15.99 -4.63 2.99
N ASP A 65 17.14 -5.28 3.23
CA ASP A 65 17.66 -5.50 4.57
C ASP A 65 18.34 -4.22 5.10
N PRO A 66 18.44 -4.06 6.44
CA PRO A 66 19.20 -2.97 7.03
C PRO A 66 20.67 -2.97 6.56
N PRO A 67 21.34 -1.82 6.61
CA PRO A 67 22.72 -1.68 6.15
C PRO A 67 23.66 -2.60 6.94
N VAL A 68 24.59 -3.23 6.23
CA VAL A 68 25.61 -4.12 6.80
C VAL A 68 26.93 -3.33 6.89
N GLN A 69 27.77 -3.66 7.88
CA GLN A 69 29.13 -3.13 7.95
C GLN A 69 30.02 -3.88 6.97
N ASP A 70 30.53 -3.19 5.96
CA ASP A 70 31.63 -3.72 5.15
C ASP A 70 32.93 -3.57 5.94
N ARG A 71 33.67 -4.67 6.07
CA ARG A 71 35.02 -4.71 6.66
C ARG A 71 36.07 -4.65 5.55
N ASP A 72 36.04 -3.58 4.76
CA ASP A 72 37.17 -3.26 3.91
C ASP A 72 38.16 -2.44 4.73
N GLY A 73 39.46 -2.77 4.65
CA GLY A 73 40.49 -2.46 5.64
C GLY A 73 40.84 -0.98 5.89
N GLN A 74 39.97 -0.04 5.52
CA GLN A 74 40.02 1.37 5.93
C GLN A 74 38.63 1.84 6.38
N GLY A 75 38.37 1.71 7.68
CA GLY A 75 37.18 2.28 8.33
C GLY A 75 35.91 1.43 8.21
N VAL A 76 34.98 1.62 9.15
CA VAL A 76 33.68 0.94 9.14
C VAL A 76 32.74 1.70 8.18
N VAL A 77 32.70 1.28 6.91
CA VAL A 77 31.72 1.80 5.95
C VAL A 77 30.47 0.92 6.02
N ARG A 78 29.31 1.53 6.25
CA ARG A 78 28.02 0.83 6.18
C ARG A 78 27.43 1.02 4.79
N ALA A 79 26.89 -0.04 4.22
CA ALA A 79 26.28 0.01 2.90
C ALA A 79 24.93 -0.72 2.88
N LEU A 80 23.98 -0.18 2.12
CA LEU A 80 22.73 -0.87 1.78
C LEU A 80 22.99 -1.86 0.66
N GLN A 81 22.64 -3.12 0.93
CA GLN A 81 22.64 -4.14 -0.10
C GLN A 81 21.47 -3.89 -1.08
N PRO A 82 21.63 -4.22 -2.38
CA PRO A 82 20.54 -4.14 -3.35
C PRO A 82 19.29 -4.93 -2.91
N PRO A 83 18.09 -4.54 -3.40
CA PRO A 83 16.85 -5.25 -3.08
C PRO A 83 16.92 -6.71 -3.49
N LYS A 84 16.48 -7.60 -2.60
CA LYS A 84 16.42 -9.04 -2.83
C LYS A 84 15.01 -9.42 -3.26
N LEU A 85 14.87 -10.12 -4.38
CA LEU A 85 13.60 -10.73 -4.76
C LEU A 85 13.26 -11.85 -3.77
N ILE A 86 12.10 -11.76 -3.12
CA ILE A 86 11.66 -12.78 -2.14
C ILE A 86 10.39 -13.52 -2.59
N ALA A 87 9.59 -12.94 -3.48
CA ALA A 87 8.38 -13.56 -3.99
C ALA A 87 8.02 -13.02 -5.37
N THR A 88 7.41 -13.88 -6.19
CA THR A 88 6.84 -13.51 -7.48
C THR A 88 5.36 -13.91 -7.47
N VAL A 89 4.49 -12.95 -7.74
CA VAL A 89 3.06 -13.21 -7.89
C VAL A 89 2.85 -13.92 -9.23
N PRO A 90 2.13 -15.06 -9.27
CA PRO A 90 1.90 -15.75 -10.53
C PRO A 90 1.18 -14.86 -11.55
N GLU A 91 1.52 -15.01 -12.83
CA GLU A 91 0.86 -14.27 -13.91
C GLU A 91 -0.66 -14.44 -13.88
N HIS A 92 -1.38 -13.39 -14.28
CA HIS A 92 -2.84 -13.35 -14.36
C HIS A 92 -3.59 -13.51 -13.03
N LYS A 93 -2.88 -13.69 -11.90
CA LYS A 93 -3.50 -13.78 -10.57
C LYS A 93 -3.75 -12.41 -9.95
N LEU A 94 -2.93 -11.42 -10.30
CA LEU A 94 -3.04 -10.04 -9.87
C LEU A 94 -2.78 -9.17 -11.10
N VAL A 95 -3.75 -8.34 -11.48
CA VAL A 95 -3.68 -7.47 -12.66
C VAL A 95 -3.19 -6.08 -12.27
N TYR A 96 -3.73 -5.54 -11.18
CA TYR A 96 -3.37 -4.24 -10.64
C TYR A 96 -3.05 -4.35 -9.16
N PRO A 97 -1.76 -4.40 -8.75
CA PRO A 97 -1.42 -4.39 -7.34
C PRO A 97 -1.68 -2.99 -6.76
N TYR A 98 -2.14 -2.96 -5.53
CA TYR A 98 -2.18 -1.75 -4.70
C TYR A 98 -0.92 -1.59 -3.86
N GLY A 99 -0.27 -2.71 -3.49
CA GLY A 99 0.95 -2.72 -2.70
C GLY A 99 0.88 -3.71 -1.56
N LEU A 100 1.51 -3.36 -0.45
CA LEU A 100 1.61 -4.18 0.75
C LEU A 100 0.94 -3.49 1.94
N VAL A 101 0.48 -4.28 2.90
CA VAL A 101 0.02 -3.78 4.20
C VAL A 101 0.45 -4.72 5.32
N GLU A 102 0.82 -4.15 6.45
CA GLU A 102 0.97 -4.88 7.70
C GLU A 102 -0.40 -5.13 8.32
N CYS A 103 -0.71 -6.40 8.60
CA CYS A 103 -1.95 -6.79 9.27
C CYS A 103 -1.65 -7.80 10.37
N GLY A 104 -1.52 -7.31 11.60
CA GLY A 104 -1.05 -8.12 12.72
C GLY A 104 0.41 -8.52 12.51
N SER A 105 0.70 -9.82 12.59
CA SER A 105 2.07 -10.35 12.40
C SER A 105 2.38 -10.72 10.95
N GLU A 106 1.52 -10.39 10.00
CA GLU A 106 1.64 -10.78 8.59
C GLU A 106 1.78 -9.56 7.68
N ILE A 107 2.52 -9.73 6.58
CA ILE A 107 2.49 -8.82 5.44
C ILE A 107 1.49 -9.39 4.43
N LEU A 108 0.54 -8.55 4.00
CA LEU A 108 -0.43 -8.91 2.98
C LEU A 108 -0.12 -8.19 1.66
N VAL A 109 -0.30 -8.91 0.55
CA VAL A 109 -0.23 -8.40 -0.82
C VAL A 109 -1.65 -8.14 -1.30
N LEU A 110 -1.89 -6.96 -1.86
CA LEU A 110 -3.22 -6.42 -2.18
C LEU A 110 -3.29 -6.01 -3.65
N GLY A 111 -4.45 -6.21 -4.27
CA GLY A 111 -4.70 -5.69 -5.62
C GLY A 111 -6.01 -6.19 -6.21
N HIS A 112 -6.22 -5.88 -7.48
CA HIS A 112 -7.30 -6.45 -8.28
C HIS A 112 -6.83 -7.66 -9.06
N ASN A 113 -7.69 -8.68 -9.16
CA ASN A 113 -7.42 -9.88 -9.95
C ASN A 113 -8.03 -9.82 -11.37
N ASP A 114 -8.80 -8.77 -11.68
CA ASP A 114 -9.49 -8.60 -12.95
C ASP A 114 -9.25 -7.20 -13.54
N TRP A 115 -9.39 -7.12 -14.87
CA TRP A 115 -9.19 -5.87 -15.61
C TRP A 115 -10.28 -4.83 -15.33
N PHE A 116 -11.46 -5.27 -14.91
CA PHE A 116 -12.57 -4.39 -14.57
C PHE A 116 -12.47 -3.82 -13.15
N GLY A 117 -11.48 -4.25 -12.36
CA GLY A 117 -11.29 -3.81 -10.98
C GLY A 117 -12.48 -4.16 -10.08
N SER A 118 -13.20 -5.25 -10.39
CA SER A 118 -14.42 -5.64 -9.67
C SER A 118 -14.11 -6.48 -8.43
N GLN A 119 -13.02 -7.24 -8.45
CA GLN A 119 -12.67 -8.15 -7.37
C GLN A 119 -11.32 -7.78 -6.76
N ILE A 120 -11.35 -7.48 -5.47
CA ILE A 120 -10.15 -7.28 -4.66
C ILE A 120 -9.65 -8.62 -4.15
N LEU A 121 -8.33 -8.78 -4.21
CA LEU A 121 -7.62 -9.95 -3.77
C LEU A 121 -6.59 -9.57 -2.70
N VAL A 122 -6.56 -10.37 -1.65
CA VAL A 122 -5.62 -10.26 -0.54
C VAL A 122 -4.95 -11.61 -0.32
N CYS A 123 -3.63 -11.64 -0.35
CA CYS A 123 -2.84 -12.86 -0.09
C CYS A 123 -1.78 -12.59 0.97
N LYS A 124 -1.42 -13.62 1.74
CA LYS A 124 -0.25 -13.53 2.62
C LYS A 124 1.03 -13.57 1.79
N LEU A 125 1.98 -12.70 2.11
CA LEU A 125 3.30 -12.73 1.49
C LEU A 125 4.01 -14.06 1.78
N SER A 126 3.88 -14.59 2.99
CA SER A 126 4.45 -15.88 3.42
C SER A 126 3.99 -17.05 2.55
N ASP A 127 2.72 -17.06 2.11
CA ASP A 127 2.20 -18.07 1.20
C ASP A 127 2.80 -17.92 -0.21
N ILE A 128 2.89 -16.69 -0.72
CA ILE A 128 3.44 -16.42 -2.06
C ILE A 128 4.94 -16.78 -2.11
N MET A 129 5.70 -16.52 -1.04
CA MET A 129 7.10 -16.96 -0.92
C MET A 129 7.25 -18.49 -1.03
N LEU A 130 6.25 -19.24 -0.58
CA LEU A 130 6.17 -20.70 -0.71
C LEU A 130 5.52 -21.14 -2.04
N GLN A 131 5.37 -20.23 -3.00
CA GLN A 131 4.70 -20.46 -4.29
C GLN A 131 3.24 -20.90 -4.17
N ARG A 132 2.57 -20.54 -3.06
CA ARG A 132 1.15 -20.79 -2.83
C ARG A 132 0.39 -19.48 -2.97
N PHE A 133 -0.54 -19.44 -3.90
CA PHE A 133 -1.40 -18.27 -4.09
C PHE A 133 -2.81 -18.57 -3.55
N ILE A 134 -3.03 -18.22 -2.28
CA ILE A 134 -4.26 -18.51 -1.55
C ILE A 134 -4.96 -17.18 -1.22
N PRO A 135 -6.06 -16.83 -1.90
CA PRO A 135 -6.84 -15.65 -1.57
C PRO A 135 -7.46 -15.77 -0.18
N MET A 136 -7.28 -14.74 0.63
CA MET A 136 -7.82 -14.68 1.98
C MET A 136 -9.30 -14.30 1.94
N LYS A 137 -10.13 -15.07 2.65
CA LYS A 137 -11.55 -14.77 2.88
C LYS A 137 -11.80 -14.02 4.20
N SER A 138 -10.82 -14.03 5.10
CA SER A 138 -10.85 -13.35 6.39
C SER A 138 -9.43 -12.94 6.77
N ILE A 139 -9.31 -11.75 7.37
CA ILE A 139 -8.09 -11.09 7.86
C ILE A 139 -8.22 -10.84 9.37
N GLY A 140 -8.94 -11.72 10.07
CA GLY A 140 -9.09 -11.67 11.53
C GLY A 140 -10.02 -10.55 12.02
N GLY A 141 -10.99 -10.15 11.20
CA GLY A 141 -11.89 -9.03 11.48
C GLY A 141 -11.22 -7.67 11.32
N SER A 142 -10.03 -7.60 10.72
CA SER A 142 -9.40 -6.32 10.39
C SER A 142 -10.09 -5.66 9.19
N ILE A 143 -9.87 -4.38 9.01
CA ILE A 143 -10.32 -3.58 7.88
C ILE A 143 -9.07 -2.97 7.26
N LEU A 144 -8.89 -3.16 5.96
CA LEU A 144 -7.77 -2.57 5.23
C LEU A 144 -8.25 -1.30 4.55
N PHE A 145 -7.54 -0.20 4.73
CA PHE A 145 -7.80 1.05 4.02
C PHE A 145 -6.68 1.24 3.00
N ILE A 146 -7.03 1.47 1.73
CA ILE A 146 -6.09 1.49 0.60
C ILE A 146 -6.25 2.79 -0.19
N ASP A 147 -5.14 3.50 -0.35
CA ASP A 147 -4.94 4.61 -1.29
C ASP A 147 -3.42 4.74 -1.57
N GLU A 148 -2.83 5.94 -1.59
CA GLU A 148 -1.38 6.17 -1.67
C GLU A 148 -0.56 5.35 -0.67
N ARG A 149 -1.13 5.01 0.49
CA ARG A 149 -0.62 3.99 1.40
C ARG A 149 -1.74 3.10 1.94
N SER A 150 -1.38 1.89 2.34
CA SER A 150 -2.30 0.94 2.95
C SER A 150 -2.12 0.88 4.46
N ILE A 151 -3.23 0.83 5.21
CA ILE A 151 -3.23 0.66 6.67
C ILE A 151 -4.24 -0.41 7.07
N SER A 152 -3.95 -1.14 8.14
CA SER A 152 -4.89 -2.11 8.75
C SER A 152 -5.42 -1.55 10.06
N VAL A 153 -6.73 -1.65 10.25
CA VAL A 153 -7.43 -1.19 11.46
C VAL A 153 -8.35 -2.28 11.97
N SER A 154 -8.41 -2.47 13.29
CA SER A 154 -9.34 -3.44 13.88
C SER A 154 -10.79 -2.97 13.71
N SER A 155 -11.69 -3.86 13.27
CA SER A 155 -13.14 -3.57 13.23
C SER A 155 -13.72 -3.20 14.59
N LYS A 156 -13.07 -3.56 15.70
CA LYS A 156 -13.47 -3.14 17.05
C LYS A 156 -13.46 -1.62 17.24
N VAL A 157 -12.63 -0.91 16.48
CA VAL A 157 -12.52 0.56 16.51
C VAL A 157 -13.50 1.22 15.54
N LEU A 158 -13.94 0.49 14.51
CA LEU A 158 -14.78 0.98 13.42
C LEU A 158 -16.01 0.09 13.22
N PRO A 159 -16.99 0.15 14.14
CA PRO A 159 -18.17 -0.74 14.08
C PRO A 159 -19.06 -0.49 12.86
N THR A 160 -18.92 0.66 12.19
CA THR A 160 -19.69 1.03 10.99
C THR A 160 -19.25 0.29 9.73
N VAL A 161 -18.03 -0.26 9.73
CA VAL A 161 -17.46 -0.98 8.60
C VAL A 161 -17.35 -2.45 8.97
N LYS A 162 -17.77 -3.35 8.06
CA LYS A 162 -17.71 -4.79 8.33
C LYS A 162 -16.25 -5.23 8.45
N GLY A 163 -15.94 -6.03 9.47
CA GLY A 163 -14.64 -6.71 9.55
C GLY A 163 -14.39 -7.58 8.31
N ASP A 164 -13.13 -7.87 8.03
CA ASP A 164 -12.69 -8.58 6.82
C ASP A 164 -13.00 -7.86 5.51
N SER A 165 -13.01 -6.53 5.56
CA SER A 165 -13.26 -5.68 4.39
C SER A 165 -12.05 -4.87 3.98
N VAL A 166 -12.07 -4.46 2.71
CA VAL A 166 -11.14 -3.50 2.13
C VAL A 166 -11.91 -2.23 1.77
N VAL A 167 -11.43 -1.09 2.25
CA VAL A 167 -11.98 0.24 2.01
C VAL A 167 -11.06 1.00 1.05
N TYR A 168 -11.62 1.51 -0.05
CA TYR A 168 -10.87 2.16 -1.12
C TYR A 168 -11.77 3.13 -1.91
N ILE A 169 -11.16 3.98 -2.75
CA ILE A 169 -11.91 4.83 -3.69
C ILE A 169 -12.27 4.00 -4.93
N HIS A 170 -13.56 3.90 -5.22
CA HIS A 170 -14.05 3.21 -6.41
C HIS A 170 -13.77 4.03 -7.69
N SER A 171 -13.31 3.36 -8.76
CA SER A 171 -12.86 3.98 -10.02
C SER A 171 -13.98 4.43 -10.97
N GLY A 172 -15.24 4.07 -10.70
CA GLY A 172 -16.42 4.52 -11.45
C GLY A 172 -17.01 5.81 -10.88
N HIS A 173 -18.23 5.75 -10.37
CA HIS A 173 -18.73 6.81 -9.51
C HIS A 173 -17.92 6.80 -8.21
N PRO A 174 -17.25 7.89 -7.87
CA PRO A 174 -16.23 7.81 -6.86
C PRO A 174 -16.79 8.05 -5.47
N TYR A 175 -16.77 6.98 -4.68
CA TYR A 175 -17.15 6.94 -3.28
C TYR A 175 -16.18 6.04 -2.51
N LEU A 176 -16.22 6.13 -1.18
CA LEU A 176 -15.53 5.16 -0.34
C LEU A 176 -16.30 3.83 -0.36
N ALA A 177 -15.79 2.89 -1.13
CA ALA A 177 -16.35 1.55 -1.22
C ALA A 177 -15.80 0.64 -0.12
N GLN A 178 -16.59 -0.32 0.29
CA GLN A 178 -16.24 -1.42 1.19
C GLN A 178 -16.45 -2.73 0.43
N TYR A 179 -15.35 -3.45 0.19
CA TYR A 179 -15.36 -4.78 -0.41
C TYR A 179 -15.12 -5.83 0.67
N HIS A 180 -16.09 -6.71 0.91
CA HIS A 180 -15.97 -7.77 1.93
C HIS A 180 -15.34 -9.04 1.34
N LEU A 181 -14.21 -9.47 1.89
CA LEU A 181 -13.39 -10.55 1.33
C LEU A 181 -14.09 -11.91 1.33
N GLY A 182 -14.90 -12.19 2.35
CA GLY A 182 -15.55 -13.49 2.50
C GLY A 182 -16.73 -13.71 1.55
N SER A 183 -17.49 -12.66 1.27
CA SER A 183 -18.69 -12.71 0.40
C SER A 183 -18.44 -12.18 -1.00
N GLY A 184 -17.36 -11.43 -1.22
CA GLY A 184 -17.12 -10.69 -2.45
C GLY A 184 -18.11 -9.54 -2.70
N SER A 185 -18.85 -9.12 -1.68
CA SER A 185 -19.88 -8.07 -1.81
C SER A 185 -19.26 -6.68 -1.73
N LEU A 186 -19.70 -5.79 -2.63
CA LEU A 186 -19.37 -4.37 -2.64
C LEU A 186 -20.52 -3.56 -2.03
N SER A 187 -20.22 -2.67 -1.10
CA SER A 187 -21.17 -1.70 -0.53
C SER A 187 -20.48 -0.37 -0.24
N THR A 188 -21.23 0.68 0.10
CA THR A 188 -20.64 1.93 0.58
C THR A 188 -20.04 1.75 1.97
N ALA A 189 -18.84 2.29 2.22
CA ALA A 189 -18.16 2.24 3.53
C ALA A 189 -18.67 3.32 4.51
N ILE A 190 -19.36 4.31 3.98
CA ILE A 190 -19.90 5.47 4.70
C ILE A 190 -21.36 5.67 4.34
N ASP A 191 -22.10 6.37 5.19
CA ASP A 191 -23.45 6.80 4.87
C ASP A 191 -23.45 7.92 3.82
N ASN A 192 -24.56 8.04 3.08
CA ASN A 192 -24.71 9.04 2.02
C ASN A 192 -24.67 10.49 2.52
N CYS A 193 -24.63 10.70 3.84
CA CYS A 193 -24.58 12.02 4.48
C CYS A 193 -23.27 12.77 4.20
N SER A 194 -22.24 12.09 3.65
CA SER A 194 -20.88 12.65 3.49
C SER A 194 -20.32 12.60 2.07
N LEU A 195 -21.04 11.99 1.10
CA LEU A 195 -20.48 11.71 -0.25
C LEU A 195 -20.41 12.92 -1.18
N TYR A 196 -21.32 13.89 -1.01
CA TYR A 196 -21.35 15.12 -1.81
C TYR A 196 -21.20 16.31 -0.86
N GLY A 197 -19.96 16.78 -0.73
CA GLY A 197 -19.60 17.93 0.08
C GLY A 197 -20.41 19.17 -0.30
N ARG A 198 -21.44 19.47 0.51
CA ARG A 198 -21.91 20.84 0.81
C ARG A 198 -22.47 20.99 2.22
N MET A 199 -22.80 19.90 2.93
CA MET A 199 -23.28 20.02 4.31
C MET A 199 -22.10 19.93 5.28
N PRO A 200 -21.84 20.95 6.13
CA PRO A 200 -20.86 20.88 7.20
C PRO A 200 -21.34 19.92 8.29
N GLY A 201 -21.36 18.62 7.97
CA GLY A 201 -21.62 17.54 8.90
C GLY A 201 -20.35 17.06 9.60
N PRO A 202 -20.47 16.36 10.73
CA PRO A 202 -19.34 15.70 11.37
C PRO A 202 -18.74 14.65 10.42
N SER A 203 -17.41 14.62 10.31
CA SER A 203 -16.72 13.54 9.60
C SER A 203 -16.84 12.25 10.41
N SER A 204 -17.18 11.13 9.77
CA SER A 204 -17.10 9.82 10.43
C SER A 204 -15.64 9.41 10.65
N LEU A 205 -15.38 8.54 11.62
CA LEU A 205 -14.04 8.02 11.90
C LEU A 205 -13.41 7.33 10.67
N VAL A 206 -14.23 6.77 9.77
CA VAL A 206 -13.79 6.20 8.49
C VAL A 206 -13.08 7.25 7.63
N HIS A 207 -13.58 8.50 7.57
CA HIS A 207 -12.92 9.58 6.83
C HIS A 207 -11.56 9.91 7.44
N HIS A 208 -11.48 10.00 8.77
CA HIS A 208 -10.22 10.29 9.46
C HIS A 208 -9.17 9.21 9.19
N VAL A 209 -9.55 7.94 9.31
CA VAL A 209 -8.67 6.80 9.03
C VAL A 209 -8.26 6.78 7.56
N PHE A 210 -9.20 6.97 6.64
CA PHE A 210 -8.89 7.03 5.20
C PHE A 210 -7.98 8.22 4.85
N SER A 211 -8.10 9.35 5.54
CA SER A 211 -7.20 10.51 5.37
C SER A 211 -5.75 10.16 5.64
N CYS A 212 -5.50 9.22 6.58
CA CYS A 212 -4.15 8.73 6.85
C CYS A 212 -3.56 7.96 5.65
N CYS A 213 -4.39 7.43 4.74
CA CYS A 213 -3.95 6.77 3.51
C CYS A 213 -3.44 7.75 2.44
N ILE A 214 -3.73 9.05 2.57
CA ILE A 214 -3.37 10.07 1.58
C ILE A 214 -2.32 11.01 2.19
N ARG A 215 -1.10 11.00 1.64
CA ARG A 215 0.06 11.72 2.19
C ARG A 215 -0.19 13.22 2.30
N ASN A 216 -0.76 13.83 1.27
CA ASN A 216 -1.04 15.27 1.24
C ASN A 216 -2.06 15.68 2.31
N GLN A 217 -3.10 14.87 2.52
CA GLN A 217 -4.12 15.17 3.52
C GLN A 217 -3.56 14.99 4.93
N TRP A 218 -2.96 13.82 5.19
CA TRP A 218 -2.35 13.48 6.48
C TRP A 218 -1.30 14.50 6.93
N SER A 219 -0.35 14.85 6.06
CA SER A 219 0.76 15.74 6.41
C SER A 219 0.31 17.16 6.77
N ARG A 220 -0.88 17.57 6.31
CA ARG A 220 -1.47 18.90 6.56
C ARG A 220 -2.53 18.89 7.65
N GLY A 221 -2.79 17.75 8.28
CA GLY A 221 -3.88 17.58 9.26
C GLY A 221 -5.27 17.77 8.64
N LEU A 222 -5.39 17.61 7.32
CA LEU A 222 -6.65 17.76 6.60
C LEU A 222 -7.40 16.42 6.60
N ILE A 223 -8.72 16.52 6.69
CA ILE A 223 -9.60 15.35 6.57
C ILE A 223 -10.00 15.21 5.11
N PHE A 224 -9.83 14.01 4.57
CA PHE A 224 -10.37 13.60 3.30
C PHE A 224 -11.86 13.92 3.25
N ARG A 225 -12.17 14.90 2.41
CA ARG A 225 -13.50 15.29 1.96
C ARG A 225 -13.30 15.69 0.51
N ARG A 226 -13.97 15.03 -0.43
CA ARG A 226 -13.96 15.49 -1.82
C ARG A 226 -15.17 16.38 -2.08
N ASN A 227 -14.94 17.46 -2.79
CA ASN A 227 -15.99 18.31 -3.34
C ASN A 227 -16.46 17.72 -4.68
N ALA A 228 -17.70 18.00 -5.07
CA ALA A 228 -18.22 17.58 -6.38
C ALA A 228 -17.37 18.12 -7.57
N GLU A 229 -16.67 19.24 -7.36
CA GLU A 229 -15.79 19.88 -8.35
C GLU A 229 -14.45 19.14 -8.55
N ASP A 230 -14.01 18.32 -7.59
CA ASP A 230 -12.79 17.50 -7.69
C ASP A 230 -12.87 16.43 -8.80
N TRP A 231 -14.07 16.25 -9.37
CA TRP A 231 -14.37 15.24 -10.41
C TRP A 231 -14.56 15.82 -11.80
N GLN A 232 -14.65 17.14 -11.96
CA GLN A 232 -14.81 17.75 -13.29
C GLN A 232 -13.48 17.90 -14.05
N TYR A 233 -12.33 17.75 -13.38
CA TYR A 233 -11.02 17.89 -14.00
C TYR A 233 -10.50 16.62 -14.69
N GLU A 234 -11.10 15.44 -14.46
CA GLU A 234 -10.71 14.20 -15.13
C GLU A 234 -11.45 13.93 -16.46
N GLU A 235 -12.50 14.70 -16.78
CA GLU A 235 -13.26 14.54 -18.04
C GLU A 235 -12.68 15.33 -19.25
N GLN A 236 -11.57 16.06 -19.10
CA GLN A 236 -11.05 16.93 -20.17
C GLN A 236 -9.73 16.52 -20.82
N VAL A 237 -9.32 15.25 -20.74
CA VAL A 237 -8.25 14.75 -21.60
C VAL A 237 -8.77 13.55 -22.39
N GLN A 238 -9.34 13.86 -23.56
CA GLN A 238 -9.62 12.92 -24.63
C GLN A 238 -8.80 13.29 -25.86
#